data_AF-A0A6M1Y4K0-F1
#
_entry.id   AF-A0A6M1Y4K0-F1
#
_cell.length_a   1.000
_cell.length_b   1.000
_cell.length_c   1.000
_cell.angle_alpha   90.00
_cell.angle_beta   90.00
_cell.angle_gamma   90.00
#
_symmetry.space_group_name_H-M   'P 1'
#
loop_
_entity.id
_entity.type
_entity.pdbx_description
1 polymer ?
#
loop_
_entity_poly.entity_id
_entity_poly.type
_entity_poly.pdbx_seq_one_letter_code
_entity_poly.pdbx_strand_id
1 'polypeptide(L)'
;MKTTPSFHRAGRQGGPARFLSLPVILVALCWLAPAAAQDMVEAALDAAGVPKVGAFLPNQYDVARTEPLPIDGVWRVNTINKKIRIEQGRAYAIDPWRHLFVLQISPGMVVMQDFRRTGAGVYTAEDLPLLGPATLTLNREGHLDVSVQGKLGPARYQLIRLDAQYPDALSHELSAMAGGAAPPSFAPPPVAPLPGMAPQPAAPAAPVYPVQPGAGAAPGQPLPGMPVTAPMPVPAPAPVQQPAPPPAWTPPPVAAPPGTPPAPVPENCTPIGIDPDTGLTICA
;
A
#
# COMPACT_ATOMS: atom_id res chain seq x y z
N MET A 1 43.46 -57.74 33.40
CA MET A 1 43.56 -57.49 34.86
C MET A 1 44.19 -56.12 35.07
N LYS A 2 43.73 -55.34 36.07
CA LYS A 2 44.49 -54.34 36.88
C LYS A 2 45.24 -53.20 36.14
N THR A 3 45.21 -51.92 36.54
CA THR A 3 44.54 -51.21 37.67
C THR A 3 44.47 -49.70 37.38
N THR A 4 43.42 -49.01 37.82
CA THR A 4 43.44 -47.55 38.11
C THR A 4 44.21 -47.30 39.42
N PRO A 5 44.88 -46.15 39.64
CA PRO A 5 44.25 -44.91 40.13
C PRO A 5 44.90 -43.64 39.50
N SER A 6 44.76 -42.37 39.92
CA SER A 6 44.08 -41.76 41.09
C SER A 6 43.61 -40.30 40.84
N PHE A 7 43.09 -39.68 41.91
CA PHE A 7 42.63 -38.30 42.11
C PHE A 7 43.67 -37.17 41.97
N HIS A 8 43.20 -35.99 41.52
CA HIS A 8 43.28 -34.64 42.15
C HIS A 8 42.76 -33.60 41.13
N ARG A 9 42.14 -32.45 41.45
CA ARG A 9 41.88 -31.70 42.71
C ARG A 9 40.64 -30.81 42.51
N ALA A 10 39.84 -30.58 43.55
CA ALA A 10 38.69 -29.66 43.46
C ALA A 10 39.13 -28.19 43.33
N GLY A 11 38.57 -27.45 42.37
CA GLY A 11 38.78 -26.01 42.15
C GLY A 11 37.48 -25.23 42.33
N ARG A 12 37.18 -24.79 43.55
CA ARG A 12 35.96 -24.05 43.91
C ARG A 12 36.12 -22.57 43.55
N GLN A 13 35.76 -22.17 42.33
CA GLN A 13 35.66 -20.75 41.97
C GLN A 13 34.29 -20.19 42.35
N GLY A 14 34.24 -19.42 43.44
CA GLY A 14 33.10 -18.57 43.77
C GLY A 14 33.12 -17.30 42.92
N GLY A 15 32.25 -17.24 41.90
CA GLY A 15 32.01 -16.00 41.17
C GLY A 15 31.15 -15.04 42.01
N PRO A 16 31.46 -13.73 42.04
CA PRO A 16 30.65 -12.76 42.79
C PRO A 16 29.24 -12.67 42.18
N ALA A 17 28.23 -12.61 43.05
CA ALA A 17 26.83 -12.45 42.65
C ALA A 17 26.65 -11.14 41.87
N ARG A 18 26.52 -11.25 40.54
CA ARG A 18 26.10 -10.14 39.70
C ARG A 18 24.63 -9.85 40.00
N PHE A 19 24.38 -8.77 40.74
CA PHE A 19 23.05 -8.18 40.86
C PHE A 19 22.50 -7.91 39.45
N LEU A 20 21.50 -8.69 39.05
CA LEU A 20 20.72 -8.45 37.84
C LEU A 20 19.88 -7.21 38.06
N SER A 21 20.42 -6.06 37.66
CA SER A 21 19.68 -4.81 37.60
C SER A 21 18.63 -4.88 36.48
N LEU A 22 17.40 -5.26 36.83
CA LEU A 22 16.22 -4.90 36.04
C LEU A 22 16.05 -3.38 36.22
N PRO A 23 16.35 -2.58 35.17
CA PRO A 23 15.23 -2.04 34.39
C PRO A 23 15.60 -1.76 32.92
N VAL A 24 15.98 -2.77 32.12
CA VAL A 24 16.19 -2.61 30.65
C VAL A 24 15.49 -3.72 29.84
N ILE A 25 14.41 -4.30 30.38
CA ILE A 25 13.59 -5.32 29.71
C ILE A 25 12.16 -4.78 29.58
N LEU A 26 11.95 -3.82 28.66
CA LEU A 26 10.59 -3.37 28.31
C LEU A 26 10.45 -2.77 26.89
N VAL A 27 11.55 -2.38 26.23
CA VAL A 27 11.50 -1.82 24.85
C VAL A 27 11.74 -2.89 23.77
N ALA A 28 12.43 -3.99 24.09
CA ALA A 28 12.84 -4.99 23.11
C ALA A 28 11.77 -6.03 22.70
N LEU A 29 10.61 -6.11 23.39
CA LEU A 29 9.61 -7.17 23.17
C LEU A 29 8.49 -6.85 22.16
N CYS A 30 8.35 -5.61 21.70
CA CYS A 30 7.19 -5.23 20.86
C CYS A 30 7.26 -5.70 19.39
N TRP A 31 8.36 -6.33 18.94
CA TRP A 31 8.57 -6.70 17.53
C TRP A 31 8.16 -8.14 17.16
N LEU A 32 7.73 -8.96 18.13
CA LEU A 32 7.23 -10.33 17.90
C LEU A 32 5.75 -10.53 18.29
N ALA A 33 5.00 -9.45 18.45
CA ALA A 33 3.57 -9.55 18.73
C ALA A 33 2.83 -10.17 17.52
N PRO A 34 2.06 -11.27 17.69
CA PRO A 34 1.25 -11.83 16.60
C PRO A 34 0.20 -10.81 16.16
N ALA A 35 -0.27 -10.86 14.90
CA ALA A 35 -1.16 -9.84 14.33
C ALA A 35 -2.40 -9.51 15.21
N ALA A 36 -2.99 -10.50 15.88
CA ALA A 36 -4.11 -10.32 16.80
C ALA A 36 -3.82 -9.38 18.00
N ALA A 37 -2.55 -9.22 18.38
CA ALA A 37 -2.15 -8.28 19.44
C ALA A 37 -2.18 -6.81 18.95
N GLN A 38 -2.05 -6.56 17.64
CA GLN A 38 -2.17 -5.20 17.11
C GLN A 38 -3.61 -4.68 17.21
N ASP A 39 -4.60 -5.54 16.95
CA ASP A 39 -6.02 -5.17 17.10
C ASP A 39 -6.37 -4.84 18.57
N MET A 40 -5.74 -5.52 19.54
CA MET A 40 -5.87 -5.17 20.97
C MET A 40 -5.20 -3.85 21.35
N VAL A 41 -4.00 -3.58 20.81
CA VAL A 41 -3.32 -2.27 21.01
C VAL A 41 -4.14 -1.15 20.38
N GLU A 42 -4.74 -1.38 19.21
CA GLU A 42 -5.58 -0.40 18.53
C GLU A 42 -6.86 -0.09 19.33
N ALA A 43 -7.54 -1.11 19.85
CA ALA A 43 -8.69 -0.93 20.74
C ALA A 43 -8.32 -0.20 22.04
N ALA A 44 -7.13 -0.46 22.61
CA ALA A 44 -6.65 0.23 23.80
C ALA A 44 -6.33 1.72 23.55
N LEU A 45 -5.73 2.05 22.40
CA LEU A 45 -5.48 3.44 21.99
C LEU A 45 -6.78 4.22 21.74
N ASP A 46 -7.80 3.55 21.22
CA ASP A 46 -9.13 4.14 21.00
C ASP A 46 -9.87 4.38 22.32
N ALA A 47 -9.83 3.42 23.24
CA ALA A 47 -10.37 3.58 24.60
C ALA A 47 -9.64 4.69 25.39
N ALA A 48 -8.35 4.91 25.11
CA ALA A 48 -7.56 6.00 25.69
C ALA A 48 -7.82 7.38 25.03
N GLY A 49 -8.67 7.46 24.01
CA GLY A 49 -9.04 8.72 23.35
C GLY A 49 -7.88 9.38 22.57
N VAL A 50 -6.88 8.62 22.14
CA VAL A 50 -5.75 9.15 21.37
C VAL A 50 -6.26 9.71 20.03
N PRO A 51 -6.03 11.00 19.70
CA PRO A 51 -6.51 11.59 18.46
C PRO A 51 -5.97 10.87 17.22
N LYS A 52 -6.87 10.40 16.36
CA LYS A 52 -6.54 9.84 15.05
C LYS A 52 -6.35 10.99 14.07
N VAL A 53 -5.17 11.07 13.45
CA VAL A 53 -4.91 12.00 12.35
C VAL A 53 -4.91 11.21 11.05
N GLY A 54 -5.64 11.65 10.03
CA GLY A 54 -5.59 11.03 8.72
C GLY A 54 -4.14 11.04 8.19
N ALA A 55 -3.66 9.91 7.68
CA ALA A 55 -2.34 9.86 7.08
C ALA A 55 -2.29 10.81 5.88
N PHE A 56 -1.17 11.53 5.70
CA PHE A 56 -0.95 12.47 4.61
C PHE A 56 -0.62 11.74 3.28
N LEU A 57 -1.48 10.81 2.90
CA LEU A 57 -1.34 9.93 1.74
C LEU A 57 -2.35 10.34 0.66
N PRO A 58 -1.96 10.37 -0.62
CA PRO A 58 -2.88 10.68 -1.72
C PRO A 58 -3.90 9.55 -1.92
N ASN A 59 -5.05 9.85 -2.52
CA ASN A 59 -6.01 8.83 -2.91
C ASN A 59 -5.56 8.14 -4.21
N GLN A 60 -5.98 6.89 -4.42
CA GLN A 60 -5.75 6.15 -5.67
C GLN A 60 -6.28 6.86 -6.94
N TYR A 61 -7.23 7.80 -6.79
CA TYR A 61 -7.73 8.60 -7.91
C TYR A 61 -6.84 9.82 -8.22
N ASP A 62 -6.02 10.28 -7.27
CA ASP A 62 -5.11 11.43 -7.43
C ASP A 62 -3.75 11.02 -8.02
N VAL A 63 -3.37 9.75 -7.84
CA VAL A 63 -2.15 9.17 -8.41
C VAL A 63 -2.46 8.59 -9.79
N ALA A 64 -1.59 8.85 -10.77
CA ALA A 64 -1.73 8.32 -12.12
C ALA A 64 -1.61 6.78 -12.16
N ARG A 65 -2.18 6.17 -13.20
CA ARG A 65 -1.95 4.76 -13.56
C ARG A 65 -0.74 4.70 -14.51
N THR A 66 0.16 3.74 -14.31
CA THR A 66 1.26 3.44 -15.25
C THR A 66 0.96 2.17 -16.04
N GLU A 67 1.98 1.61 -16.70
CA GLU A 67 1.91 0.29 -17.31
C GLU A 67 1.53 -0.79 -16.27
N PRO A 68 0.65 -1.74 -16.61
CA PRO A 68 0.40 -2.94 -15.80
C PRO A 68 1.69 -3.73 -15.53
N LEU A 69 1.75 -4.40 -14.37
CA LEU A 69 2.91 -5.22 -13.98
C LEU A 69 2.50 -6.67 -13.70
N PRO A 70 3.42 -7.66 -13.85
CA PRO A 70 3.15 -9.05 -13.48
C PRO A 70 2.75 -9.25 -12.00
N ILE A 71 3.11 -8.29 -11.13
CA ILE A 71 2.79 -8.29 -9.70
C ILE A 71 1.46 -7.57 -9.35
N ASP A 72 0.71 -7.06 -10.33
CA ASP A 72 -0.61 -6.48 -10.07
C ASP A 72 -1.55 -7.56 -9.50
N GLY A 73 -2.33 -7.22 -8.48
CA GLY A 73 -3.15 -8.16 -7.71
C GLY A 73 -3.45 -7.71 -6.28
N VAL A 74 -4.01 -8.62 -5.50
CA VAL A 74 -4.30 -8.40 -4.07
C VAL A 74 -3.26 -9.12 -3.22
N TRP A 75 -2.68 -8.35 -2.30
CA TRP A 75 -1.56 -8.78 -1.46
C TRP A 75 -1.85 -8.49 0.00
N ARG A 76 -1.28 -9.29 0.90
CA ARG A 76 -1.40 -9.11 2.35
C ARG A 76 -0.04 -8.84 2.97
N VAL A 77 0.08 -7.71 3.66
CA VAL A 77 1.29 -7.35 4.42
C VAL A 77 1.41 -8.29 5.62
N ASN A 78 2.48 -9.11 5.68
CA ASN A 78 2.58 -10.18 6.68
C ASN A 78 2.70 -9.67 8.13
N THR A 79 3.33 -8.52 8.35
CA THR A 79 3.59 -7.93 9.68
C THR A 79 2.36 -7.30 10.34
N ILE A 80 1.36 -6.90 9.55
CA ILE A 80 0.13 -6.24 10.04
C ILE A 80 -1.16 -6.97 9.65
N ASN A 81 -1.06 -8.03 8.83
CA ASN A 81 -2.19 -8.84 8.36
C ASN A 81 -3.27 -8.06 7.57
N LYS A 82 -2.92 -6.91 7.00
CA LYS A 82 -3.81 -6.03 6.22
C LYS A 82 -3.60 -6.19 4.72
N LYS A 83 -4.66 -6.02 3.94
CA LYS A 83 -4.64 -6.15 2.47
C LYS A 83 -4.37 -4.82 1.76
N ILE A 84 -3.61 -4.91 0.69
CA ILE A 84 -3.37 -3.85 -0.29
C ILE A 84 -3.64 -4.40 -1.70
N ARG A 85 -3.97 -3.52 -2.65
CA ARG A 85 -4.05 -3.83 -4.08
C ARG A 85 -2.90 -3.15 -4.80
N ILE A 86 -2.06 -3.93 -5.50
CA ILE A 86 -1.11 -3.42 -6.48
C ILE A 86 -1.83 -3.38 -7.83
N GLU A 87 -1.84 -2.22 -8.48
CA GLU A 87 -2.49 -2.02 -9.78
C GLU A 87 -1.78 -0.90 -10.53
N GLN A 88 -1.21 -1.19 -11.70
CA GLN A 88 -0.76 -0.18 -12.66
C GLN A 88 0.11 0.92 -12.04
N GLY A 89 1.25 0.54 -11.45
CA GLY A 89 2.25 1.50 -10.95
C GLY A 89 2.07 1.98 -9.52
N ARG A 90 1.02 1.54 -8.81
CA ARG A 90 0.71 1.94 -7.43
C ARG A 90 0.19 0.80 -6.59
N ALA A 91 0.30 0.93 -5.27
CA ALA A 91 -0.37 0.09 -4.29
C ALA A 91 -1.20 0.93 -3.33
N TYR A 92 -2.44 0.53 -3.09
CA TYR A 92 -3.35 1.23 -2.17
C TYR A 92 -4.00 0.29 -1.16
N ALA A 93 -4.37 0.84 -0.01
CA ALA A 93 -5.03 0.12 1.07
C ALA A 93 -6.39 -0.44 0.65
N ILE A 94 -6.65 -1.72 0.95
CA ILE A 94 -8.01 -2.29 0.93
C ILE A 94 -8.57 -2.26 2.35
N ASP A 95 -7.83 -2.83 3.31
CA ASP A 95 -8.21 -2.80 4.72
C ASP A 95 -7.65 -1.50 5.36
N PRO A 96 -8.33 -0.87 6.32
CA PRO A 96 -7.78 0.22 7.11
C PRO A 96 -6.77 -0.26 8.16
N TRP A 97 -5.83 0.59 8.58
CA TRP A 97 -4.99 0.37 9.77
C TRP A 97 -4.36 1.64 10.31
N ARG A 98 -3.80 1.54 11.52
CA ARG A 98 -2.99 2.60 12.14
C ARG A 98 -1.51 2.40 11.88
N HIS A 99 -0.86 3.44 11.37
CA HIS A 99 0.59 3.53 11.26
C HIS A 99 1.14 4.45 12.36
N LEU A 100 2.25 4.05 12.98
CA LEU A 100 2.98 4.84 14.01
C LEU A 100 2.06 5.44 15.10
N PHE A 101 1.17 4.61 15.68
CA PHE A 101 0.25 4.93 16.77
C PHE A 101 -0.85 5.99 16.52
N VAL A 102 -0.69 6.90 15.54
CA VAL A 102 -1.62 8.04 15.33
C VAL A 102 -2.09 8.24 13.89
N LEU A 103 -1.36 7.75 12.88
CA LEU A 103 -1.70 7.98 11.48
C LEU A 103 -2.70 6.93 11.00
N GLN A 104 -3.94 7.32 10.75
CA GLN A 104 -4.96 6.44 10.17
C GLN A 104 -4.76 6.33 8.66
N ILE A 105 -4.48 5.12 8.19
CA ILE A 105 -4.54 4.77 6.77
C ILE A 105 -5.93 4.20 6.50
N SER A 106 -6.60 4.76 5.49
CA SER A 106 -7.98 4.45 5.09
C SER A 106 -8.01 3.72 3.74
N PRO A 107 -9.07 2.96 3.42
CA PRO A 107 -9.20 2.29 2.13
C PRO A 107 -9.09 3.27 0.97
N GLY A 108 -8.39 2.88 -0.10
CA GLY A 108 -8.12 3.72 -1.27
C GLY A 108 -6.97 4.73 -1.11
N MET A 109 -6.38 4.90 0.08
CA MET A 109 -5.12 5.66 0.23
C MET A 109 -3.96 4.88 -0.39
N VAL A 110 -3.13 5.57 -1.18
CA VAL A 110 -1.91 5.00 -1.77
C VAL A 110 -0.84 4.86 -0.70
N VAL A 111 -0.24 3.67 -0.62
CA VAL A 111 0.83 3.34 0.34
C VAL A 111 2.16 3.06 -0.34
N MET A 112 2.15 2.67 -1.62
CA MET A 112 3.36 2.61 -2.43
C MET A 112 3.06 3.15 -3.83
N GLN A 113 4.01 3.81 -4.48
CA GLN A 113 3.84 4.35 -5.84
C GLN A 113 5.12 4.23 -6.68
N ASP A 114 5.04 4.65 -7.94
CA ASP A 114 6.15 4.65 -8.89
C ASP A 114 6.80 3.26 -9.09
N PHE A 115 5.98 2.20 -9.09
CA PHE A 115 6.47 0.84 -9.29
C PHE A 115 7.15 0.72 -10.66
N ARG A 116 8.40 0.28 -10.63
CA ARG A 116 9.25 0.03 -11.81
C ARG A 116 9.86 -1.35 -11.70
N ARG A 117 9.78 -2.11 -12.77
CA ARG A 117 10.47 -3.40 -12.88
C ARG A 117 11.94 -3.17 -13.26
N THR A 118 12.86 -3.72 -12.48
CA THR A 118 14.31 -3.56 -12.66
C THR A 118 15.02 -4.87 -13.02
N GLY A 119 14.34 -6.01 -12.88
CA GLY A 119 14.81 -7.32 -13.33
C GLY A 119 13.70 -8.37 -13.29
N ALA A 120 14.02 -9.61 -13.67
CA ALA A 120 13.08 -10.74 -13.50
C ALA A 120 12.84 -10.96 -12.00
N GLY A 121 11.60 -10.77 -11.56
CA GLY A 121 11.21 -10.82 -10.15
C GLY A 121 11.65 -9.62 -9.30
N VAL A 122 12.29 -8.59 -9.86
CA VAL A 122 12.83 -7.47 -9.08
C VAL A 122 12.15 -6.16 -9.48
N TYR A 123 11.63 -5.45 -8.48
CA TYR A 123 10.88 -4.21 -8.63
C TYR A 123 11.38 -3.17 -7.61
N THR A 124 11.22 -1.90 -7.95
CA THR A 124 11.44 -0.75 -7.07
C THR A 124 10.18 0.11 -7.02
N ALA A 125 9.91 0.75 -5.90
CA ALA A 125 8.79 1.66 -5.67
C ALA A 125 9.15 2.66 -4.56
N GLU A 126 8.33 3.67 -4.33
CA GLU A 126 8.40 4.53 -3.14
C GLU A 126 7.35 4.09 -2.11
N ASP A 127 7.77 3.79 -0.88
CA ASP A 127 6.87 3.47 0.24
C ASP A 127 6.54 4.77 1.00
N LEU A 128 5.28 5.16 0.96
CA LEU A 128 4.82 6.46 1.48
C LEU A 128 4.68 6.47 3.01
N PRO A 129 4.12 5.45 3.69
CA PRO A 129 4.11 5.39 5.15
C PRO A 129 5.50 5.43 5.79
N LEU A 130 6.49 4.74 5.21
CA LEU A 130 7.87 4.70 5.69
C LEU A 130 8.76 5.82 5.11
N LEU A 131 8.23 6.58 4.15
CA LEU A 131 8.83 7.77 3.52
C LEU A 131 10.18 7.50 2.83
N GLY A 132 10.30 6.41 2.06
CA GLY A 132 11.54 6.11 1.34
C GLY A 132 11.44 4.98 0.31
N PRO A 133 12.53 4.74 -0.44
CA PRO A 133 12.53 3.78 -1.53
C PRO A 133 12.45 2.35 -1.02
N ALA A 134 11.64 1.56 -1.71
CA ALA A 134 11.40 0.14 -1.49
C ALA A 134 11.92 -0.69 -2.65
N THR A 135 12.66 -1.75 -2.33
CA THR A 135 12.97 -2.84 -3.27
C THR A 135 12.08 -4.03 -2.94
N LEU A 136 11.40 -4.57 -3.94
CA LEU A 136 10.57 -5.76 -3.84
C LEU A 136 11.19 -6.87 -4.69
N THR A 137 11.42 -8.02 -4.07
CA THR A 137 11.94 -9.22 -4.75
C THR A 137 10.90 -10.33 -4.65
N LEU A 138 10.40 -10.79 -5.78
CA LEU A 138 9.55 -11.97 -5.87
C LEU A 138 10.39 -13.21 -5.48
N ASN A 139 9.87 -14.08 -4.63
CA ASN A 139 10.49 -15.34 -4.25
C ASN A 139 9.81 -16.55 -4.94
N ARG A 140 10.32 -17.77 -4.70
CA ARG A 140 9.85 -18.97 -5.43
C ARG A 140 8.42 -19.36 -5.04
N GLU A 141 8.00 -18.94 -3.86
CA GLU A 141 6.67 -19.12 -3.29
C GLU A 141 5.64 -18.14 -3.91
N GLY A 142 6.11 -17.16 -4.70
CA GLY A 142 5.27 -16.13 -5.30
C GLY A 142 4.86 -15.03 -4.33
N HIS A 143 5.62 -14.83 -3.25
CA HIS A 143 5.50 -13.69 -2.34
C HIS A 143 6.54 -12.62 -2.70
N LEU A 144 6.30 -11.36 -2.34
CA LEU A 144 7.30 -10.29 -2.49
C LEU A 144 7.99 -10.05 -1.15
N ASP A 145 9.29 -10.30 -1.07
CA ASP A 145 10.15 -9.83 0.00
C ASP A 145 10.43 -8.34 -0.22
N VAL A 146 10.00 -7.50 0.72
CA VAL A 146 10.12 -6.04 0.62
C VAL A 146 11.15 -5.52 1.62
N SER A 147 12.08 -4.68 1.14
CA SER A 147 13.04 -3.95 1.96
C SER A 147 12.94 -2.46 1.66
N VAL A 148 12.67 -1.66 2.69
CA VAL A 148 12.46 -0.20 2.57
C VAL A 148 13.56 0.54 3.33
N GLN A 149 14.15 1.55 2.69
CA GLN A 149 15.10 2.48 3.33
C GLN A 149 14.35 3.73 3.81
N GLY A 150 13.49 3.54 4.81
CA GLY A 150 12.61 4.59 5.33
C GLY A 150 13.34 5.64 6.18
N LYS A 151 12.76 6.83 6.30
CA LYS A 151 13.33 7.94 7.11
C LYS A 151 13.42 7.65 8.61
N LEU A 152 12.64 6.68 9.09
CA LEU A 152 12.64 6.22 10.48
C LEU A 152 13.56 5.01 10.71
N GLY A 153 14.30 4.58 9.68
CA GLY A 153 15.17 3.41 9.69
C GLY A 153 14.77 2.36 8.65
N PRO A 154 15.61 1.34 8.46
CA PRO A 154 15.34 0.26 7.52
C PRO A 154 14.20 -0.64 8.02
N ALA A 155 13.26 -0.96 7.13
CA ALA A 155 12.17 -1.89 7.42
C ALA A 155 12.18 -3.07 6.44
N ARG A 156 11.68 -4.23 6.89
CA ARG A 156 11.48 -5.42 6.07
C ARG A 156 10.16 -6.10 6.40
N TYR A 157 9.46 -6.54 5.37
CA TYR A 157 8.21 -7.29 5.47
C TYR A 157 8.01 -8.12 4.20
N GLN A 158 6.98 -8.97 4.18
CA GLN A 158 6.57 -9.70 2.98
C GLN A 158 5.16 -9.32 2.58
N LEU A 159 4.92 -9.27 1.27
CA LEU A 159 3.60 -9.26 0.69
C LEU A 159 3.24 -10.70 0.30
N ILE A 160 2.32 -11.28 1.05
CA ILE A 160 1.76 -12.61 0.78
C ILE A 160 0.68 -12.46 -0.29
N ARG A 161 0.88 -13.10 -1.44
CA ARG A 161 -0.08 -13.10 -2.54
C ARG A 161 -1.40 -13.71 -2.10
N LEU A 162 -2.51 -12.99 -2.30
CA LEU A 162 -3.86 -13.52 -2.12
C LEU A 162 -4.53 -13.78 -3.47
N ASP A 163 -4.39 -12.85 -4.41
CA ASP A 163 -4.92 -12.92 -5.77
C ASP A 163 -3.97 -12.23 -6.75
N ALA A 164 -3.90 -12.73 -7.99
CA ALA A 164 -3.04 -12.17 -9.04
C ALA A 164 -3.91 -11.68 -10.20
N GLN A 165 -3.80 -10.39 -10.55
CA GLN A 165 -4.58 -9.79 -11.64
C GLN A 165 -4.19 -10.37 -13.01
N TYR A 166 -2.94 -10.84 -13.13
CA TYR A 166 -2.36 -11.45 -14.33
C TYR A 166 -1.61 -12.75 -13.98
N PRO A 167 -2.32 -13.86 -13.70
CA PRO A 167 -1.72 -15.08 -13.17
C PRO A 167 -0.70 -15.73 -14.13
N ASP A 168 -0.95 -15.67 -15.43
CA ASP A 168 -0.01 -16.19 -16.44
C ASP A 168 1.28 -15.36 -16.48
N ALA A 169 1.16 -14.02 -16.45
CA ALA A 169 2.32 -13.12 -16.44
C ALA A 169 3.19 -13.32 -15.19
N LEU A 170 2.56 -13.48 -14.02
CA LEU A 170 3.26 -13.79 -12.77
C LEU A 170 3.94 -15.17 -12.81
N SER A 171 3.33 -16.14 -13.49
CA SER A 171 3.90 -17.49 -13.67
C SER A 171 5.10 -17.47 -14.63
N HIS A 172 5.04 -16.66 -15.69
CA HIS A 172 6.19 -16.37 -16.54
C HIS A 172 7.30 -15.63 -15.77
N GLU A 173 6.95 -14.71 -14.87
CA GLU A 173 7.91 -14.00 -14.01
C GLU A 173 8.72 -14.97 -13.14
N LEU A 174 8.01 -15.84 -12.40
CA LEU A 174 8.59 -16.89 -11.57
C LEU A 174 9.47 -17.85 -12.38
N SER A 175 9.08 -18.15 -13.62
CA SER A 175 9.85 -19.01 -14.53
C SER A 175 11.13 -18.33 -15.02
N ALA A 176 11.07 -17.03 -15.36
CA ALA A 176 12.22 -16.25 -15.80
C ALA A 176 13.29 -16.13 -14.70
N MET A 177 12.85 -15.92 -13.44
CA MET A 177 13.73 -15.93 -12.26
C MET A 177 14.50 -17.25 -12.09
N ALA A 178 13.89 -18.38 -12.43
CA ALA A 178 14.53 -19.70 -12.30
C ALA A 178 15.49 -20.01 -13.46
N GLY A 179 15.19 -19.52 -14.67
CA GLY A 179 15.96 -19.82 -15.89
C GLY A 179 17.08 -18.84 -16.24
N GLY A 180 17.16 -17.68 -15.57
CA GLY A 180 18.13 -16.63 -15.90
C GLY A 180 17.92 -15.98 -17.28
N ALA A 181 16.79 -16.26 -17.93
CA ALA A 181 16.43 -15.67 -19.21
C ALA A 181 16.10 -14.18 -19.04
N ALA A 182 16.55 -13.35 -20.00
CA ALA A 182 16.07 -11.98 -20.09
C ALA A 182 14.54 -12.02 -20.18
N PRO A 183 13.82 -11.32 -19.29
CA PRO A 183 12.39 -11.55 -19.19
C PRO A 183 11.65 -11.02 -20.42
N PRO A 184 10.52 -11.65 -20.79
CA PRO A 184 9.64 -11.07 -21.79
C PRO A 184 9.18 -9.67 -21.34
N SER A 185 9.03 -8.78 -22.31
CA SER A 185 8.25 -7.56 -22.12
C SER A 185 6.81 -7.97 -21.82
N PHE A 186 6.27 -7.53 -20.68
CA PHE A 186 4.90 -7.84 -20.32
C PHE A 186 3.96 -6.95 -21.12
N ALA A 187 3.40 -7.50 -22.19
CA ALA A 187 2.22 -6.93 -22.81
C ALA A 187 0.99 -7.39 -22.01
N PRO A 188 0.26 -6.49 -21.32
CA PRO A 188 -1.01 -6.86 -20.71
C PRO A 188 -1.97 -7.36 -21.80
N PRO A 189 -2.88 -8.31 -21.49
CA PRO A 189 -3.90 -8.72 -22.44
C PRO A 189 -4.70 -7.48 -22.88
N PRO A 190 -5.05 -7.36 -24.18
CA PRO A 190 -5.85 -6.24 -24.65
C PRO A 190 -7.15 -6.20 -23.84
N VAL A 191 -7.44 -5.03 -23.24
CA VAL A 191 -8.67 -4.84 -22.48
C VAL A 191 -9.83 -5.06 -23.44
N ALA A 192 -10.54 -6.18 -23.25
CA ALA A 192 -11.69 -6.50 -24.08
C ALA A 192 -12.71 -5.36 -23.96
N PRO A 193 -13.22 -4.80 -25.08
CA PRO A 193 -14.23 -3.76 -25.01
C PRO A 193 -15.44 -4.26 -24.23
N LEU A 194 -15.94 -3.43 -23.32
CA LEU A 194 -17.09 -3.76 -22.48
C LEU A 194 -18.26 -4.24 -23.36
N PRO A 195 -18.91 -5.38 -23.04
CA PRO A 195 -20.04 -5.88 -23.81
C PRO A 195 -21.12 -4.81 -23.96
N GLY A 196 -21.39 -4.38 -25.20
CA GLY A 196 -22.34 -3.32 -25.52
C GLY A 196 -21.72 -1.98 -25.94
N MET A 197 -20.41 -1.76 -25.74
CA MET A 197 -19.70 -0.66 -26.40
C MET A 197 -19.24 -1.12 -27.78
N ALA A 198 -19.88 -0.59 -28.83
CA ALA A 198 -19.39 -0.74 -30.20
C ALA A 198 -17.93 -0.23 -30.28
N PRO A 199 -17.06 -0.84 -31.10
CA PRO A 199 -15.69 -0.36 -31.26
C PRO A 199 -15.72 1.12 -31.65
N GLN A 200 -15.22 1.99 -30.77
CA GLN A 200 -15.07 3.39 -31.09
C GLN A 200 -14.14 3.47 -32.31
N PRO A 201 -14.59 4.04 -33.45
CA PRO A 201 -13.76 4.11 -34.64
C PRO A 201 -12.43 4.74 -34.28
N ALA A 202 -11.32 4.10 -34.66
CA ALA A 202 -9.98 4.58 -34.35
C ALA A 202 -9.92 6.07 -34.73
N ALA A 203 -9.63 6.93 -33.76
CA ALA A 203 -9.60 8.37 -33.99
C ALA A 203 -8.67 8.62 -35.18
N PRO A 204 -9.11 9.38 -36.21
CA PRO A 204 -8.32 9.56 -37.42
C PRO A 204 -6.94 10.07 -37.03
N ALA A 205 -5.91 9.36 -37.47
CA ALA A 205 -4.54 9.64 -37.07
C ALA A 205 -4.25 11.13 -37.28
N ALA A 206 -3.94 11.83 -36.18
CA ALA A 206 -3.65 13.25 -36.23
C ALA A 206 -2.54 13.46 -37.27
N PRO A 207 -2.69 14.42 -38.21
CA PRO A 207 -1.71 14.62 -39.26
C PRO A 207 -0.35 14.87 -38.63
N VAL A 208 0.63 14.03 -38.98
CA VAL A 208 2.01 14.18 -38.54
C VAL A 208 2.57 15.42 -39.23
N TYR A 209 2.45 16.58 -38.57
CA TYR A 209 3.09 17.79 -39.03
C TYR A 209 4.60 17.56 -39.02
N PRO A 210 5.30 17.72 -40.16
CA PRO A 210 6.74 17.57 -40.18
C PRO A 210 7.35 18.63 -39.27
N VAL A 211 8.16 18.21 -38.29
CA VAL A 211 8.88 19.11 -37.39
C VAL A 211 9.88 19.89 -38.24
N GLN A 212 9.53 21.14 -38.54
CA GLN A 212 10.38 22.03 -39.32
C GLN A 212 11.64 22.34 -38.50
N PRO A 213 12.86 22.07 -39.02
CA PRO A 213 14.09 22.36 -38.28
C PRO A 213 14.24 23.85 -38.02
N GLY A 214 14.05 24.25 -36.76
CA GLY A 214 14.24 25.64 -36.34
C GLY A 214 15.70 26.03 -36.47
N ALA A 215 15.98 27.02 -37.34
CA ALA A 215 17.31 27.60 -37.44
C ALA A 215 17.75 28.19 -36.09
N GLY A 216 19.00 27.95 -35.70
CA GLY A 216 19.49 28.31 -34.38
C GLY A 216 19.48 29.82 -34.11
N ALA A 217 18.69 30.24 -33.12
CA ALA A 217 18.81 31.56 -32.53
C ALA A 217 19.94 31.55 -31.49
N ALA A 218 21.00 32.34 -31.74
CA ALA A 218 22.09 32.49 -30.79
C ALA A 218 21.64 33.29 -29.55
N PRO A 219 22.08 32.93 -28.33
CA PRO A 219 21.73 33.68 -27.12
C PRO A 219 22.56 34.97 -27.03
N GLY A 220 21.90 36.12 -26.79
CA GLY A 220 22.58 37.27 -26.17
C GLY A 220 22.47 38.66 -26.80
N GLN A 221 21.51 38.96 -27.67
CA GLN A 221 21.25 40.37 -28.07
C GLN A 221 19.90 40.90 -27.56
N PRO A 222 19.88 41.93 -26.70
CA PRO A 222 18.64 42.63 -26.34
C PRO A 222 18.17 43.52 -27.50
N LEU A 223 16.88 43.45 -27.81
CA LEU A 223 16.23 44.27 -28.84
C LEU A 223 16.26 45.76 -28.46
N PRO A 224 16.79 46.66 -29.32
CA PRO A 224 16.74 48.10 -29.06
C PRO A 224 15.31 48.65 -29.18
N GLY A 225 14.89 49.48 -28.22
CA GLY A 225 13.69 50.34 -28.36
C GLY A 225 12.54 50.11 -27.37
N MET A 226 12.62 49.16 -26.45
CA MET A 226 11.58 48.96 -25.42
C MET A 226 11.79 49.92 -24.23
N PRO A 227 10.77 50.70 -23.80
CA PRO A 227 10.87 51.57 -22.63
C PRO A 227 10.95 50.74 -21.33
N VAL A 228 11.79 51.18 -20.39
CA VAL A 228 11.95 50.54 -19.08
C VAL A 228 10.74 50.85 -18.20
N THR A 229 9.72 49.98 -18.22
CA THR A 229 8.60 50.04 -17.29
C THR A 229 9.04 49.73 -15.87
N ALA A 230 8.69 50.60 -14.92
CA ALA A 230 8.98 50.42 -13.50
C ALA A 230 8.38 49.10 -12.95
N PRO A 231 9.00 48.48 -11.93
CA PRO A 231 8.48 47.26 -11.33
C PRO A 231 7.11 47.52 -10.70
N MET A 232 6.09 46.80 -11.15
CA MET A 232 4.77 46.85 -10.53
C MET A 232 4.81 46.24 -9.13
N PRO A 233 4.06 46.78 -8.15
CA PRO A 233 3.99 46.20 -6.81
C PRO A 233 3.38 44.80 -6.88
N VAL A 234 4.07 43.82 -6.30
CA VAL A 234 3.57 42.45 -6.17
C VAL A 234 2.37 42.47 -5.21
N PRO A 235 1.17 42.04 -5.63
CA PRO A 235 0.02 42.00 -4.74
C PRO A 235 0.26 40.97 -3.62
N ALA A 236 -0.17 41.31 -2.40
CA ALA A 236 -0.08 40.40 -1.27
C ALA A 236 -0.85 39.09 -1.56
N PRO A 237 -0.33 37.91 -1.16
CA PRO A 237 -1.00 36.65 -1.41
C PRO A 237 -2.38 36.63 -0.73
N ALA A 238 -3.41 36.29 -1.51
CA ALA A 238 -4.76 36.13 -0.98
C ALA A 238 -4.78 35.00 0.07
N PRO A 239 -5.62 35.10 1.12
CA PRO A 239 -5.76 34.03 2.10
C PRO A 239 -6.24 32.75 1.40
N VAL A 240 -5.45 31.68 1.50
CA VAL A 240 -5.77 30.39 0.91
C VAL A 240 -7.01 29.85 1.62
N GLN A 241 -8.14 29.80 0.91
CA GLN A 241 -9.32 29.11 1.40
C GLN A 241 -9.00 27.62 1.52
N GLN A 242 -8.99 27.13 2.75
CA GLN A 242 -8.86 25.71 3.05
C GLN A 242 -10.07 24.99 2.42
N PRO A 243 -9.86 23.96 1.57
CA PRO A 243 -10.97 23.23 0.96
C PRO A 243 -11.91 22.67 2.02
N ALA A 244 -13.22 22.70 1.73
CA ALA A 244 -14.19 22.03 2.58
C ALA A 244 -13.83 20.54 2.70
N PRO A 245 -13.99 19.92 3.89
CA PRO A 245 -13.74 18.49 4.04
C PRO A 245 -14.62 17.69 3.08
N PRO A 246 -14.11 16.61 2.47
CA PRO A 246 -14.91 15.77 1.58
C PRO A 246 -16.11 15.19 2.33
N PRO A 247 -17.24 14.94 1.63
CA PRO A 247 -18.40 14.31 2.25
C PRO A 247 -18.01 12.95 2.85
N ALA A 248 -18.56 12.65 4.03
CA ALA A 248 -18.33 11.37 4.70
C ALA A 248 -18.79 10.22 3.78
N TRP A 249 -17.89 9.28 3.51
CA TRP A 249 -18.24 8.11 2.70
C TRP A 249 -19.17 7.19 3.48
N THR A 250 -20.40 7.04 2.98
CA THR A 250 -21.31 5.98 3.42
C THR A 250 -21.06 4.73 2.58
N PRO A 251 -20.89 3.54 3.19
CA PRO A 251 -20.79 2.30 2.44
C PRO A 251 -22.08 2.05 1.65
N PRO A 252 -22.00 1.47 0.43
CA PRO A 252 -23.19 0.97 -0.23
C PRO A 252 -23.85 -0.12 0.63
N PRO A 253 -25.20 -0.23 0.63
CA PRO A 253 -25.89 -1.27 1.37
C PRO A 253 -25.41 -2.65 0.91
N VAL A 254 -25.13 -3.54 1.87
CA VAL A 254 -24.69 -4.90 1.58
C VAL A 254 -25.83 -5.62 0.84
N ALA A 255 -25.57 -6.02 -0.40
CA ALA A 255 -26.52 -6.82 -1.16
C ALA A 255 -26.73 -8.15 -0.44
N ALA A 256 -27.98 -8.45 -0.05
CA ALA A 256 -28.34 -9.70 0.59
C ALA A 256 -27.95 -10.90 -0.32
N PRO A 257 -27.41 -11.99 0.26
CA PRO A 257 -26.99 -13.14 -0.54
C PRO A 257 -28.19 -13.76 -1.27
N PRO A 258 -28.07 -14.08 -2.58
CA PRO A 258 -29.17 -14.65 -3.33
C PRO A 258 -29.42 -16.09 -2.88
N GLY A 259 -30.63 -16.38 -2.37
CA GLY A 259 -31.10 -17.76 -2.21
C GLY A 259 -31.89 -18.09 -0.94
N THR A 260 -31.96 -17.22 0.07
CA THR A 260 -32.80 -17.45 1.25
C THR A 260 -34.21 -16.89 1.00
N PRO A 261 -35.27 -17.72 0.85
CA PRO A 261 -36.63 -17.19 0.84
C PRO A 261 -36.92 -16.54 2.21
N PRO A 262 -37.56 -15.36 2.26
CA PRO A 262 -37.86 -14.69 3.52
C PRO A 262 -38.78 -15.58 4.38
N ALA A 263 -38.51 -15.62 5.68
CA ALA A 263 -39.35 -16.33 6.63
C ALA A 263 -40.80 -15.78 6.59
N PRO A 264 -41.83 -16.63 6.74
CA PRO A 264 -43.21 -16.18 6.72
C PRO A 264 -43.46 -15.19 7.87
N VAL A 265 -43.92 -13.99 7.52
CA VAL A 265 -44.28 -12.95 8.48
C VAL A 265 -45.53 -13.39 9.25
N PRO A 266 -45.55 -13.35 10.60
CA PRO A 266 -46.75 -13.70 11.36
C PRO A 266 -47.89 -12.71 11.08
N GLU A 267 -49.10 -13.23 10.86
CA GLU A 267 -50.25 -12.50 10.30
C GLU A 267 -50.77 -11.31 11.16
N ASN A 268 -50.26 -11.15 12.39
CA ASN A 268 -50.65 -10.08 13.33
C ASN A 268 -49.49 -9.11 13.67
N CYS A 269 -48.46 -9.00 12.83
CA CYS A 269 -47.38 -8.03 12.99
C CYS A 269 -47.80 -6.63 12.51
N THR A 270 -47.69 -5.61 13.38
CA THR A 270 -47.71 -4.21 12.93
C THR A 270 -46.26 -3.72 12.76
N PRO A 271 -45.79 -3.39 11.54
CA PRO A 271 -44.39 -3.02 11.34
C PRO A 271 -44.09 -1.65 11.96
N ILE A 272 -43.11 -1.60 12.87
CA ILE A 272 -42.63 -0.37 13.53
C ILE A 272 -41.22 0.07 13.11
N GLY A 273 -40.48 -0.79 12.41
CA GLY A 273 -39.14 -0.46 11.91
C GLY A 273 -38.47 -1.60 11.14
N ILE A 274 -37.24 -1.36 10.73
CA ILE A 274 -36.30 -2.36 10.22
C ILE A 274 -35.12 -2.39 11.18
N ASP A 275 -34.69 -3.58 11.58
CA ASP A 275 -33.47 -3.79 12.36
C ASP A 275 -32.24 -3.47 11.48
N PRO A 276 -31.38 -2.51 11.85
CA PRO A 276 -30.24 -2.10 11.04
C PRO A 276 -29.15 -3.17 10.91
N ASP A 277 -29.06 -4.12 11.84
CA ASP A 277 -28.01 -5.15 11.87
C ASP A 277 -28.45 -6.42 11.12
N THR A 278 -29.75 -6.72 11.11
CA THR A 278 -30.28 -7.95 10.46
C THR A 278 -31.09 -7.71 9.19
N GLY A 279 -31.56 -6.47 8.95
CA GLY A 279 -32.45 -6.12 7.83
C GLY A 279 -33.87 -6.68 7.97
N LEU A 280 -34.24 -7.23 9.12
CA LEU A 280 -35.56 -7.81 9.39
C LEU A 280 -36.55 -6.74 9.87
N THR A 281 -37.84 -6.92 9.53
CA THR A 281 -38.92 -6.05 10.00
C THR A 281 -39.18 -6.26 11.49
N ILE A 282 -39.10 -5.18 12.26
CA ILE A 282 -39.45 -5.16 13.68
C ILE A 282 -40.96 -4.95 13.79
N CYS A 283 -41.62 -5.86 14.51
CA CYS A 283 -43.06 -5.85 14.76
C CYS A 283 -43.39 -5.31 16.16
N ALA A 284 -44.51 -4.60 16.27
CA ALA A 284 -45.27 -4.39 17.52
C ALA A 284 -46.54 -5.23 17.53
#